data_AF-A0A2N1F8G8-F1
#
_entry.id   AF-A0A2N1F8G8-F1
#
_cell.length_a   1.000
_cell.length_b   1.000
_cell.length_c   1.000
_cell.angle_alpha   90.00
_cell.angle_beta   90.00
_cell.angle_gamma   90.00
#
_symmetry.space_group_name_H-M   'P 1'
#
loop_
_entity.id
_entity.type
_entity.pdbx_description
1 polymer ?
#
loop_
_entity_poly.entity_id
_entity_poly.type
_entity_poly.pdbx_seq_one_letter_code
_entity_poly.pdbx_strand_id
1 'polypeptide(L)'
;MKKQFLLPIIILYSIISKAQEVIIGTAKCGSSITQSIPAKYDNGSWNGGKNNSWSLLLYTKEDLNFVNGSLTDLGFYIDCGSTKIYTTLSSQRIYVKETNQNEITSVNIPDTSTFTKVYDGDITWKRGSNLSANKNIITLTNPFTYSGTKNLLIYFENESGTSVSMFGSIPFLWDNHGNNKVSHSQYKLSLKINSTGYIDKTLPITYFKFSPLGLPPEITMELDKNICRGNSYSFTKVQVIPITPKPILIWTTSGTGIFNNNQIRNPTYTPSTLDETNGSVILTLTATNSDGSSNTDFTLSISTPPNASIKNK
;
A
#
# COMPACT_ATOMS: atom_id res chain seq x y z
N MET A 1 3.05 -34.40 46.13
CA MET A 1 2.87 -34.42 44.67
C MET A 1 2.92 -32.99 44.15
N LYS A 2 4.05 -32.56 43.56
CA LYS A 2 4.19 -31.23 42.94
C LYS A 2 3.54 -31.27 41.56
N LYS A 3 2.42 -30.58 41.35
CA LYS A 3 1.83 -30.37 40.02
C LYS A 3 2.68 -29.31 39.29
N GLN A 4 3.47 -29.74 38.32
CA GLN A 4 4.09 -28.84 37.34
C GLN A 4 2.98 -28.25 36.46
N PHE A 5 2.75 -26.95 36.58
CA PHE A 5 1.97 -26.19 35.61
C PHE A 5 2.84 -25.98 34.37
N LEU A 6 2.50 -26.67 33.28
CA LEU A 6 3.01 -26.37 31.95
C LEU A 6 2.40 -25.04 31.49
N LEU A 7 3.22 -23.99 31.43
CA LEU A 7 2.86 -22.76 30.70
C LEU A 7 2.86 -23.10 29.21
N PRO A 8 1.80 -22.78 28.45
CA PRO A 8 1.87 -22.84 27.00
C PRO A 8 2.77 -21.69 26.53
N ILE A 9 3.97 -22.02 26.06
CA ILE A 9 4.80 -21.09 25.29
C ILE A 9 4.09 -20.93 23.94
N ILE A 10 3.29 -19.87 23.83
CA ILE A 10 2.75 -19.42 22.55
C ILE A 10 3.93 -18.80 21.80
N ILE A 11 4.59 -19.59 20.96
CA ILE A 11 5.58 -19.09 20.00
C ILE A 11 4.78 -18.32 18.95
N LEU A 12 4.67 -17.00 19.11
CA LEU A 12 4.20 -16.11 18.05
C LEU A 12 5.24 -16.18 16.93
N TYR A 13 5.02 -17.06 15.95
CA TYR A 13 5.71 -16.98 14.68
C TYR A 13 5.23 -15.69 14.01
N SER A 14 6.01 -14.62 14.13
CA SER A 14 5.85 -13.47 13.26
C SER A 14 6.18 -13.93 11.84
N ILE A 15 5.15 -14.30 11.08
CA ILE A 15 5.25 -14.49 9.63
C ILE A 15 5.53 -13.11 9.06
N ILE A 16 6.81 -12.78 8.90
CA ILE A 16 7.19 -11.61 8.12
C ILE A 16 6.83 -11.95 6.67
N SER A 17 5.64 -11.53 6.26
CA SER A 17 5.23 -11.60 4.87
C SER A 17 6.22 -10.77 4.05
N LYS A 18 6.84 -11.38 3.04
CA LYS A 18 7.78 -10.68 2.15
C LYS A 18 7.00 -10.02 1.01
N ALA A 19 7.57 -8.97 0.44
CA ALA A 19 7.03 -8.39 -0.79
C ALA A 19 6.95 -9.46 -1.88
N GLN A 20 5.84 -9.47 -2.61
CA GLN A 20 5.55 -10.40 -3.69
C GLN A 20 5.72 -9.70 -5.03
N GLU A 21 6.48 -10.35 -5.91
CA GLU A 21 6.74 -9.87 -7.27
C GLU A 21 5.94 -10.70 -8.27
N VAL A 22 5.27 -10.05 -9.20
CA VAL A 22 4.49 -10.70 -10.26
C VAL A 22 4.92 -10.15 -11.61
N ILE A 23 5.17 -11.02 -12.58
CA ILE A 23 5.44 -10.64 -13.97
C ILE A 23 4.34 -11.24 -14.83
N ILE A 24 3.70 -10.39 -15.62
CA ILE A 24 2.65 -10.76 -16.57
C ILE A 24 3.26 -10.71 -17.97
N GLY A 25 3.29 -11.86 -18.65
CA GLY A 25 4.00 -12.07 -19.92
C GLY A 25 5.39 -12.68 -19.75
N THR A 26 6.02 -13.02 -20.87
CA THR A 26 7.35 -13.64 -20.99
C THR A 26 8.31 -12.70 -21.71
N ALA A 27 9.11 -11.94 -20.94
CA ALA A 27 10.04 -10.98 -21.52
C ALA A 27 11.16 -11.67 -22.32
N LYS A 28 11.31 -11.32 -23.60
CA LYS A 28 12.40 -11.80 -24.47
C LYS A 28 12.90 -10.69 -25.38
N CYS A 29 14.21 -10.44 -25.40
CA CYS A 29 14.82 -9.48 -26.33
C CYS A 29 14.55 -9.90 -27.79
N GLY A 30 14.28 -8.93 -28.66
CA GLY A 30 14.00 -9.14 -30.07
C GLY A 30 12.66 -9.84 -30.35
N SER A 31 11.77 -9.92 -29.37
CA SER A 31 10.41 -10.42 -29.55
C SER A 31 9.46 -9.31 -30.01
N SER A 32 8.15 -9.55 -29.87
CA SER A 32 7.10 -8.61 -30.24
C SER A 32 7.24 -7.29 -29.47
N ILE A 33 7.25 -6.19 -30.23
CA ILE A 33 7.29 -4.83 -29.68
C ILE A 33 6.03 -4.05 -30.01
N THR A 34 5.66 -3.13 -29.13
CA THR A 34 4.62 -2.12 -29.33
C THR A 34 5.17 -0.75 -28.97
N GLN A 35 4.67 0.26 -29.66
CA GLN A 35 5.07 1.66 -29.49
C GLN A 35 3.95 2.51 -28.87
N SER A 36 2.80 1.90 -28.60
CA SER A 36 1.56 2.57 -28.20
C SER A 36 1.20 2.32 -26.74
N ILE A 37 1.69 1.23 -26.15
CA ILE A 37 1.31 0.73 -24.82
C ILE A 37 2.57 0.54 -23.97
N PRO A 38 2.61 0.97 -22.69
CA PRO A 38 1.53 1.58 -21.91
C PRO A 38 1.20 3.02 -22.30
N ALA A 39 2.04 3.67 -23.09
CA ALA A 39 1.73 4.96 -23.69
C ALA A 39 2.56 5.14 -24.96
N LYS A 40 2.11 6.04 -25.84
CA LYS A 40 2.85 6.44 -27.03
C LYS A 40 3.66 7.68 -26.73
N TYR A 41 4.96 7.60 -26.98
CA TYR A 41 5.94 8.65 -26.68
C TYR A 41 6.54 9.29 -27.94
N ASP A 42 5.80 9.23 -29.04
CA ASP A 42 6.18 9.78 -30.33
C ASP A 42 5.34 11.03 -30.64
N ASN A 43 6.00 12.10 -31.10
CA ASN A 43 5.41 13.36 -31.57
C ASN A 43 5.63 13.51 -33.10
N GLY A 44 5.37 12.44 -33.85
CA GLY A 44 5.38 12.54 -35.31
C GLY A 44 4.36 13.58 -35.78
N SER A 45 4.80 14.65 -36.45
CA SER A 45 3.89 15.66 -37.04
C SER A 45 2.86 15.03 -37.99
N TRP A 46 3.19 13.87 -38.56
CA TRP A 46 2.32 12.99 -39.35
C TRP A 46 1.10 12.44 -38.58
N ASN A 47 1.16 12.39 -37.24
CA ASN A 47 0.05 11.97 -36.38
C ASN A 47 -0.99 13.11 -36.17
N GLY A 48 -0.97 14.14 -37.01
CA GLY A 48 -1.89 15.27 -36.95
C GLY A 48 -1.77 16.10 -35.68
N GLY A 49 -0.59 16.13 -35.04
CA GLY A 49 -0.31 16.87 -33.79
C GLY A 49 -0.81 16.20 -32.50
N LYS A 50 -1.12 14.89 -32.55
CA LYS A 50 -1.54 14.11 -31.38
C LYS A 50 -0.31 13.61 -30.59
N ASN A 51 0.17 14.47 -29.70
CA ASN A 51 1.44 14.26 -28.99
C ASN A 51 1.26 13.68 -27.58
N ASN A 52 0.01 13.46 -27.19
CA ASN A 52 -0.36 12.89 -25.90
C ASN A 52 -1.04 11.56 -26.16
N SER A 53 -1.02 10.68 -25.18
CA SER A 53 -1.65 9.38 -25.28
C SER A 53 -2.16 8.89 -23.96
N TRP A 54 -3.11 7.97 -24.01
CA TRP A 54 -3.55 7.23 -22.85
C TRP A 54 -3.70 5.76 -23.20
N SER A 55 -3.58 4.90 -22.19
CA SER A 55 -4.01 3.50 -22.27
C SER A 55 -4.74 3.09 -21.01
N LEU A 56 -5.63 2.13 -21.15
CA LEU A 56 -6.32 1.43 -20.09
C LEU A 56 -5.95 -0.05 -20.24
N LEU A 57 -5.36 -0.61 -19.19
CA LEU A 57 -4.83 -1.96 -19.15
C LEU A 57 -5.63 -2.75 -18.12
N LEU A 58 -6.16 -3.92 -18.52
CA LEU A 58 -6.89 -4.81 -17.65
C LEU A 58 -6.08 -6.07 -17.38
N TYR A 59 -5.69 -6.26 -16.12
CA TYR A 59 -5.03 -7.45 -15.62
C TYR A 59 -6.02 -8.23 -14.76
N THR A 60 -6.24 -9.51 -15.05
CA THR A 60 -7.14 -10.31 -14.21
C THR A 60 -6.46 -10.72 -12.92
N LYS A 61 -7.24 -11.09 -11.91
CA LYS A 61 -6.69 -11.65 -10.66
C LYS A 61 -5.88 -12.92 -10.92
N GLU A 62 -6.23 -13.70 -11.94
CA GLU A 62 -5.47 -14.88 -12.38
C GLU A 62 -4.12 -14.47 -12.99
N ASP A 63 -4.09 -13.44 -13.85
CA ASP A 63 -2.81 -12.89 -14.36
C ASP A 63 -1.92 -12.44 -13.20
N LEU A 64 -2.54 -11.87 -12.16
CA LEU A 64 -1.89 -11.42 -10.94
C LEU A 64 -1.62 -12.55 -9.93
N ASN A 65 -1.76 -13.83 -10.28
CA ASN A 65 -1.53 -14.97 -9.39
C ASN A 65 -2.25 -14.89 -8.03
N PHE A 66 -3.43 -14.27 -7.98
CA PHE A 66 -4.25 -14.09 -6.78
C PHE A 66 -3.52 -13.39 -5.61
N VAL A 67 -2.52 -12.56 -5.91
CA VAL A 67 -1.83 -11.76 -4.89
C VAL A 67 -2.79 -10.75 -4.26
N ASN A 68 -2.52 -10.39 -3.01
CA ASN A 68 -3.10 -9.23 -2.36
C ASN A 68 -1.99 -8.41 -1.72
N GLY A 69 -2.25 -7.15 -1.38
CA GLY A 69 -1.22 -6.28 -0.83
C GLY A 69 -1.31 -4.84 -1.27
N SER A 70 -0.37 -4.04 -0.78
CA SER A 70 -0.14 -2.70 -1.28
C SER A 70 0.73 -2.77 -2.54
N LEU A 71 0.17 -2.45 -3.70
CA LEU A 71 0.92 -2.27 -4.93
C LEU A 71 1.84 -1.06 -4.77
N THR A 72 3.15 -1.30 -4.84
CA THR A 72 4.20 -0.31 -4.54
C THR A 72 5.07 0.03 -5.75
N ASP A 73 5.26 -0.93 -6.64
CA ASP A 73 6.03 -0.73 -7.87
C ASP A 73 5.26 -1.30 -9.07
N LEU A 74 5.25 -0.55 -10.17
CA LEU A 74 4.77 -0.98 -11.48
C LEU A 74 5.92 -0.83 -12.47
N GLY A 75 6.16 -1.83 -13.30
CA GLY A 75 7.26 -1.78 -14.27
C GLY A 75 6.90 -2.34 -15.62
N PHE A 76 7.64 -1.90 -16.64
CA PHE A 76 7.46 -2.33 -18.02
C PHE A 76 8.81 -2.74 -18.62
N TYR A 77 8.79 -3.74 -19.50
CA TYR A 77 9.97 -4.19 -20.20
C TYR A 77 10.09 -3.50 -21.56
N ILE A 78 11.25 -2.90 -21.80
CA ILE A 78 11.63 -2.35 -23.11
C ILE A 78 12.45 -3.41 -23.87
N ASP A 79 12.33 -3.45 -25.20
CA ASP A 79 13.15 -4.36 -26.00
C ASP A 79 14.65 -4.04 -25.88
N CYS A 80 15.49 -5.05 -26.00
CA CYS A 80 16.93 -4.89 -25.87
C CYS A 80 17.54 -4.28 -27.13
N GLY A 81 18.60 -3.49 -26.98
CA GLY A 81 19.28 -2.85 -28.10
C GLY A 81 20.78 -2.70 -27.86
N SER A 82 21.54 -2.51 -28.94
CA SER A 82 22.98 -2.23 -28.87
C SER A 82 23.28 -0.82 -28.33
N THR A 83 22.37 0.14 -28.56
CA THR A 83 22.45 1.50 -28.05
C THR A 83 21.74 1.64 -26.72
N LYS A 84 22.45 2.18 -25.71
CA LYS A 84 21.81 2.58 -24.46
C LYS A 84 21.10 3.91 -24.67
N ILE A 85 19.81 3.95 -24.40
CA ILE A 85 18.99 5.18 -24.51
C ILE A 85 18.37 5.44 -23.14
N TYR A 86 18.48 6.69 -22.69
CA TYR A 86 17.88 7.20 -21.47
C TYR A 86 17.08 8.43 -21.84
N THR A 87 15.76 8.35 -21.71
CA THR A 87 14.89 9.49 -22.04
C THR A 87 13.88 9.72 -20.94
N THR A 88 13.94 10.91 -20.36
CA THR A 88 13.00 11.38 -19.35
C THR A 88 11.86 12.13 -20.02
N LEU A 89 10.64 11.72 -19.72
CA LEU A 89 9.42 12.35 -20.22
C LEU A 89 8.59 12.81 -19.04
N SER A 90 8.19 14.07 -19.07
CA SER A 90 7.46 14.69 -17.98
C SER A 90 5.98 14.37 -18.01
N SER A 91 5.26 14.69 -16.93
CA SER A 91 3.78 14.69 -16.92
C SER A 91 3.16 13.33 -17.25
N GLN A 92 3.69 12.29 -16.60
CA GLN A 92 3.15 10.94 -16.63
C GLN A 92 2.23 10.72 -15.44
N ARG A 93 1.05 10.14 -15.67
CA ARG A 93 0.10 9.83 -14.60
C ARG A 93 -0.36 8.40 -14.68
N ILE A 94 -0.48 7.78 -13.52
CA ILE A 94 -0.95 6.39 -13.40
C ILE A 94 -2.07 6.38 -12.39
N TYR A 95 -3.18 5.78 -12.79
CA TYR A 95 -4.37 5.62 -11.99
C TYR A 95 -4.73 4.16 -11.92
N VAL A 96 -5.11 3.69 -10.74
CA VAL A 96 -5.41 2.28 -10.50
C VAL A 96 -6.76 2.14 -9.82
N LYS A 97 -7.52 1.11 -10.21
CA LYS A 97 -8.72 0.68 -9.49
C LYS A 97 -8.95 -0.81 -9.63
N GLU A 98 -9.71 -1.36 -8.70
CA GLU A 98 -10.27 -2.71 -8.86
C GLU A 98 -11.54 -2.68 -9.70
N THR A 99 -11.79 -3.77 -10.42
CA THR A 99 -13.00 -3.97 -11.23
C THR A 99 -13.45 -5.42 -11.25
N ASN A 100 -14.75 -5.63 -11.43
CA ASN A 100 -15.30 -6.96 -11.72
C ASN A 100 -15.33 -7.28 -13.22
N GLN A 101 -14.93 -6.33 -14.08
CA GLN A 101 -14.91 -6.50 -15.53
C GLN A 101 -13.77 -7.45 -15.94
N ASN A 102 -14.05 -8.36 -16.87
CA ASN A 102 -13.06 -9.30 -17.43
C ASN A 102 -12.51 -8.85 -18.80
N GLU A 103 -13.15 -7.84 -19.39
CA GLU A 103 -12.79 -7.23 -20.67
C GLU A 103 -13.07 -5.72 -20.65
N ILE A 104 -12.35 -4.98 -21.49
CA ILE A 104 -12.55 -3.57 -21.78
C ILE A 104 -13.49 -3.44 -22.97
N THR A 105 -14.65 -2.84 -22.75
CA THR A 105 -15.69 -2.65 -23.78
C THR A 105 -15.87 -1.19 -24.20
N SER A 106 -15.28 -0.26 -23.45
CA SER A 106 -15.31 1.18 -23.75
C SER A 106 -14.02 1.61 -24.41
N VAL A 107 -14.14 2.47 -25.42
CA VAL A 107 -13.03 3.19 -26.06
C VAL A 107 -12.88 4.62 -25.57
N ASN A 108 -13.74 5.08 -24.66
CA ASN A 108 -13.67 6.42 -24.11
C ASN A 108 -12.68 6.49 -22.95
N ILE A 109 -12.11 7.68 -22.71
CA ILE A 109 -11.36 7.94 -21.48
C ILE A 109 -12.24 7.58 -20.28
N PRO A 110 -11.74 6.78 -19.33
CA PRO A 110 -12.50 6.43 -18.14
C PRO A 110 -12.61 7.63 -17.18
N ASP A 111 -13.69 7.68 -16.39
CA ASP A 111 -13.83 8.66 -15.31
C ASP A 111 -12.77 8.43 -14.22
N THR A 112 -11.72 9.26 -14.22
CA THR A 112 -10.58 9.15 -13.31
C THR A 112 -10.94 9.44 -11.86
N SER A 113 -12.09 10.05 -11.56
CA SER A 113 -12.54 10.24 -10.17
C SER A 113 -12.85 8.91 -9.47
N THR A 114 -13.11 7.86 -10.26
CA THR A 114 -13.33 6.48 -9.78
C THR A 114 -12.03 5.71 -9.55
N PHE A 115 -10.87 6.31 -9.82
CA PHE A 115 -9.56 5.68 -9.67
C PHE A 115 -8.76 6.36 -8.56
N THR A 116 -7.83 5.60 -7.99
CA THR A 116 -6.77 6.15 -7.15
C THR A 116 -5.63 6.60 -8.06
N LYS A 117 -5.25 7.88 -8.00
CA LYS A 117 -4.00 8.33 -8.64
C LYS A 117 -2.82 7.81 -7.83
N VAL A 118 -2.01 6.93 -8.41
CA VAL A 118 -0.90 6.25 -7.73
C VAL A 118 0.47 6.84 -8.07
N TYR A 119 0.55 7.58 -9.18
CA TYR A 119 1.77 8.23 -9.65
C TYR A 119 1.43 9.49 -10.46
N ASP A 120 2.21 10.55 -10.26
CA ASP A 120 2.15 11.82 -11.00
C ASP A 120 3.57 12.40 -11.03
N GLY A 121 4.24 12.36 -12.18
CA GLY A 121 5.63 12.79 -12.28
C GLY A 121 6.34 12.43 -13.58
N ASP A 122 7.67 12.46 -13.53
CA ASP A 122 8.53 12.25 -14.69
C ASP A 122 9.05 10.81 -14.74
N ILE A 123 8.95 10.16 -15.89
CA ILE A 123 9.45 8.78 -16.07
C ILE A 123 10.66 8.79 -16.99
N THR A 124 11.74 8.15 -16.53
CA THR A 124 12.94 7.90 -17.34
C THR A 124 12.94 6.49 -17.86
N TRP A 125 12.77 6.35 -19.18
CA TRP A 125 12.83 5.08 -19.88
C TRP A 125 14.26 4.74 -20.26
N LYS A 126 14.66 3.50 -19.96
CA LYS A 126 16.01 2.98 -20.14
C LYS A 126 15.98 1.77 -21.06
N ARG A 127 16.74 1.85 -22.16
CA ARG A 127 17.02 0.72 -23.04
C ARG A 127 18.45 0.24 -22.81
N GLY A 128 18.64 -1.03 -22.49
CA GLY A 128 19.90 -1.71 -22.28
C GLY A 128 20.08 -2.93 -23.18
N SER A 129 21.22 -3.60 -23.05
CA SER A 129 21.59 -4.75 -23.89
C SER A 129 21.01 -6.09 -23.43
N ASN A 130 20.36 -6.18 -22.26
CA ASN A 130 19.77 -7.41 -21.73
C ASN A 130 18.46 -7.14 -20.97
N LEU A 131 17.66 -8.18 -20.73
CA LEU A 131 16.33 -8.07 -20.13
C LEU A 131 16.32 -7.41 -18.74
N SER A 132 17.29 -7.73 -17.88
CA SER A 132 17.35 -7.17 -16.52
C SER A 132 17.59 -5.66 -16.54
N ALA A 133 18.41 -5.17 -17.47
CA ALA A 133 18.67 -3.75 -17.66
C ALA A 133 17.51 -2.99 -18.34
N ASN A 134 16.56 -3.71 -18.94
CA ASN A 134 15.41 -3.17 -19.64
C ASN A 134 14.10 -3.18 -18.83
N LYS A 135 14.13 -3.72 -17.60
CA LYS A 135 13.02 -3.61 -16.66
C LYS A 135 13.00 -2.19 -16.09
N ASN A 136 12.01 -1.41 -16.50
CA ASN A 136 11.85 -0.02 -16.05
C ASN A 136 10.80 0.01 -14.95
N ILE A 137 11.25 0.14 -13.69
CA ILE A 137 10.38 0.19 -12.51
C ILE A 137 10.01 1.64 -12.20
N ILE A 138 8.72 1.85 -11.99
CA ILE A 138 8.10 3.08 -11.51
C ILE A 138 7.61 2.80 -10.08
N THR A 139 8.28 3.41 -9.09
CA THR A 139 7.82 3.35 -7.70
C THR A 139 6.66 4.32 -7.53
N LEU A 140 5.54 3.80 -7.03
CA LEU A 140 4.30 4.55 -6.87
C LEU A 140 4.42 5.52 -5.69
N THR A 141 4.10 6.79 -5.92
CA THR A 141 4.14 7.82 -4.88
C THR A 141 2.97 7.70 -3.90
N ASN A 142 1.88 7.07 -4.35
CA ASN A 142 0.72 6.73 -3.55
C ASN A 142 0.36 5.25 -3.80
N PRO A 143 0.92 4.30 -3.02
CA PRO A 143 0.67 2.87 -3.19
C PRO A 143 -0.83 2.53 -3.17
N PHE A 144 -1.22 1.49 -3.90
CA PHE A 144 -2.62 1.09 -4.02
C PHE A 144 -2.90 -0.22 -3.29
N THR A 145 -3.86 -0.22 -2.36
CA THR A 145 -4.30 -1.43 -1.65
C THR A 145 -5.15 -2.30 -2.58
N TYR A 146 -4.60 -3.43 -2.99
CA TYR A 146 -5.25 -4.44 -3.82
C TYR A 146 -5.77 -5.59 -2.97
N SER A 147 -7.05 -5.93 -3.12
CA SER A 147 -7.72 -6.95 -2.31
C SER A 147 -7.39 -8.38 -2.74
N GLY A 148 -6.95 -8.57 -3.99
CA GLY A 148 -6.78 -9.90 -4.60
C GLY A 148 -8.08 -10.60 -4.99
N THR A 149 -9.25 -9.95 -4.81
CA THR A 149 -10.56 -10.57 -5.09
C THR A 149 -11.15 -10.18 -6.45
N LYS A 150 -10.66 -9.07 -7.02
CA LYS A 150 -11.14 -8.42 -8.25
C LYS A 150 -10.02 -8.28 -9.27
N ASN A 151 -10.34 -7.90 -10.49
CA ASN A 151 -9.33 -7.58 -11.51
C ASN A 151 -8.78 -6.16 -11.30
N LEU A 152 -7.62 -5.87 -11.87
CA LEU A 152 -6.94 -4.58 -11.75
C LEU A 152 -7.02 -3.82 -13.08
N LEU A 153 -7.57 -2.60 -13.04
CA LEU A 153 -7.50 -1.65 -14.14
C LEU A 153 -6.41 -0.62 -13.86
N ILE A 154 -5.53 -0.42 -14.83
CA ILE A 154 -4.49 0.60 -14.82
C ILE A 154 -4.72 1.54 -15.97
N TYR A 155 -4.98 2.80 -15.65
CA TYR A 155 -5.05 3.87 -16.62
C TYR A 155 -3.75 4.65 -16.60
N PHE A 156 -3.06 4.69 -17.74
CA PHE A 156 -1.77 5.32 -17.92
C PHE A 156 -1.91 6.50 -18.88
N GLU A 157 -1.45 7.67 -18.46
CA GLU A 157 -1.47 8.89 -19.28
C GLU A 157 -0.05 9.41 -19.52
N ASN A 158 0.21 9.75 -20.78
CA ASN A 158 1.37 10.54 -21.19
C ASN A 158 0.87 11.90 -21.70
N GLU A 159 1.18 12.96 -20.95
CA GLU A 159 0.95 14.34 -21.34
C GLU A 159 2.26 15.14 -21.52
N SER A 160 3.39 14.46 -21.72
CA SER A 160 4.67 15.14 -21.96
C SER A 160 4.62 16.06 -23.19
N GLY A 161 3.82 15.71 -24.20
CA GLY A 161 3.77 16.41 -25.49
C GLY A 161 5.07 16.33 -26.29
N THR A 162 6.07 15.60 -25.82
CA THR A 162 7.42 15.52 -26.38
C THR A 162 7.70 14.14 -26.97
N SER A 163 8.50 14.11 -28.05
CA SER A 163 9.01 12.86 -28.60
C SER A 163 10.29 12.42 -27.88
N VAL A 164 10.54 11.11 -27.92
CA VAL A 164 11.82 10.51 -27.51
C VAL A 164 12.94 10.79 -28.52
N SER A 165 12.62 10.95 -29.82
CA SER A 165 13.59 11.33 -30.87
C SER A 165 12.91 11.73 -32.18
N MET A 166 13.69 12.17 -33.19
CA MET A 166 13.17 12.53 -34.52
C MET A 166 12.54 11.36 -35.31
N PHE A 167 12.91 10.11 -35.00
CA PHE A 167 12.49 8.92 -35.78
C PHE A 167 12.09 7.71 -34.92
N GLY A 168 11.96 7.86 -33.61
CA GLY A 168 11.87 6.72 -32.70
C GLY A 168 10.92 6.93 -31.54
N SER A 169 10.16 5.88 -31.24
CA SER A 169 9.37 5.69 -30.03
C SER A 169 10.10 4.74 -29.06
N ILE A 170 9.49 4.48 -27.92
CA ILE A 170 9.96 3.40 -27.03
C ILE A 170 9.38 2.06 -27.49
N PRO A 171 10.22 1.02 -27.71
CA PRO A 171 9.77 -0.31 -28.13
C PRO A 171 9.46 -1.17 -26.89
N PHE A 172 8.26 -1.09 -26.35
CA PHE A 172 7.85 -1.94 -25.22
C PHE A 172 7.62 -3.38 -25.68
N LEU A 173 8.10 -4.36 -24.91
CA LEU A 173 7.77 -5.75 -25.14
C LEU A 173 6.31 -5.99 -24.75
N TRP A 174 5.61 -6.84 -25.51
CA TRP A 174 4.22 -7.20 -25.25
C TRP A 174 3.94 -8.67 -25.54
N ASP A 175 2.88 -9.18 -24.93
CA ASP A 175 2.34 -10.51 -25.17
C ASP A 175 0.82 -10.48 -25.38
N ASN A 176 0.30 -11.50 -26.07
CA ASN A 176 -1.12 -11.65 -26.30
C ASN A 176 -1.81 -12.29 -25.09
N HIS A 177 -2.59 -11.51 -24.35
CA HIS A 177 -3.37 -11.95 -23.18
C HIS A 177 -4.89 -12.07 -23.48
N GLY A 178 -5.23 -12.26 -24.76
CA GLY A 178 -6.61 -12.34 -25.22
C GLY A 178 -7.16 -10.98 -25.69
N ASN A 179 -8.32 -11.02 -26.32
CA ASN A 179 -8.98 -9.83 -26.83
C ASN A 179 -9.47 -8.94 -25.68
N ASN A 180 -9.61 -7.64 -25.96
CA ASN A 180 -10.24 -6.68 -25.06
C ASN A 180 -9.52 -6.48 -23.72
N LYS A 181 -8.20 -6.63 -23.67
CA LYS A 181 -7.39 -6.37 -22.47
C LYS A 181 -6.82 -4.96 -22.41
N VAL A 182 -6.76 -4.28 -23.55
CA VAL A 182 -6.22 -2.93 -23.64
C VAL A 182 -7.16 -2.05 -24.44
N SER A 183 -7.35 -0.82 -23.98
CA SER A 183 -7.81 0.27 -24.84
C SER A 183 -6.80 1.42 -24.81
N HIS A 184 -6.55 2.06 -25.95
CA HIS A 184 -5.58 3.16 -25.99
C HIS A 184 -5.90 4.16 -27.10
N SER A 185 -5.39 5.37 -26.95
CA SER A 185 -5.50 6.40 -27.98
C SER A 185 -4.34 7.38 -27.95
N GLN A 186 -4.23 8.16 -29.03
CA GLN A 186 -3.46 9.38 -29.09
C GLN A 186 -4.39 10.58 -29.29
N TYR A 187 -4.05 11.71 -28.70
CA TYR A 187 -4.88 12.90 -28.72
C TYR A 187 -4.07 14.21 -28.73
N LYS A 188 -4.72 15.26 -29.21
CA LYS A 188 -4.30 16.65 -28.95
C LYS A 188 -4.77 17.01 -27.56
N LEU A 189 -3.93 17.65 -26.75
CA LEU A 189 -4.28 17.99 -25.36
C LEU A 189 -5.61 18.76 -25.25
N SER A 190 -5.85 19.69 -26.18
CA SER A 190 -7.10 20.46 -26.29
C SER A 190 -8.35 19.63 -26.60
N LEU A 191 -8.19 18.38 -27.04
CA LEU A 191 -9.27 17.47 -27.42
C LEU A 191 -9.32 16.22 -26.53
N LYS A 192 -8.62 16.20 -25.39
CA LYS A 192 -8.53 15.02 -24.50
C LYS A 192 -9.90 14.41 -24.20
N ILE A 193 -10.84 15.24 -23.74
CA ILE A 193 -12.20 14.81 -23.34
C ILE A 193 -13.01 14.16 -24.47
N ASN A 194 -12.69 14.48 -25.73
CA ASN A 194 -13.38 13.96 -26.92
C ASN A 194 -12.58 12.84 -27.60
N SER A 195 -11.46 12.43 -27.01
CA SER A 195 -10.62 11.38 -27.60
C SER A 195 -11.24 10.01 -27.37
N THR A 196 -11.41 9.28 -28.47
CA THR A 196 -11.79 7.87 -28.48
C THR A 196 -10.58 7.03 -28.85
N GLY A 197 -10.50 5.84 -28.26
CA GLY A 197 -9.42 4.88 -28.46
C GLY A 197 -9.80 3.70 -29.34
N TYR A 198 -8.90 2.74 -29.34
CA TYR A 198 -9.04 1.45 -29.98
C TYR A 198 -8.91 0.37 -28.92
N ILE A 199 -9.61 -0.74 -29.09
CA ILE A 199 -9.43 -1.92 -28.26
C ILE A 199 -8.44 -2.85 -28.97
N ASP A 200 -7.44 -3.32 -28.22
CA ASP A 200 -6.38 -4.20 -28.70
C ASP A 200 -6.14 -5.35 -27.72
N LYS A 201 -5.47 -6.39 -28.20
CA LYS A 201 -4.97 -7.56 -27.45
C LYS A 201 -3.52 -7.39 -26.97
N THR A 202 -2.85 -6.28 -27.31
CA THR A 202 -1.44 -6.05 -26.96
C THR A 202 -1.29 -5.60 -25.51
N LEU A 203 -1.09 -6.53 -24.58
CA LEU A 203 -0.79 -6.21 -23.19
C LEU A 203 0.74 -6.11 -23.00
N PRO A 204 1.28 -5.03 -22.42
CA PRO A 204 2.71 -4.89 -22.26
C PRO A 204 3.19 -5.90 -21.22
N ILE A 205 4.43 -6.38 -21.37
CA ILE A 205 5.00 -7.25 -20.36
C ILE A 205 5.28 -6.41 -19.12
N THR A 206 4.58 -6.75 -18.03
CA THR A 206 4.42 -5.87 -16.88
C THR A 206 4.91 -6.55 -15.62
N TYR A 207 5.67 -5.79 -14.82
CA TYR A 207 6.13 -6.17 -13.50
C TYR A 207 5.29 -5.46 -12.44
N PHE A 208 4.91 -6.18 -11.39
CA PHE A 208 4.24 -5.66 -10.21
C PHE A 208 5.01 -6.06 -8.97
N LYS A 209 5.04 -5.15 -7.99
CA LYS A 209 5.48 -5.48 -6.63
C LYS A 209 4.40 -5.11 -5.63
N PHE A 210 3.94 -6.13 -4.92
CA PHE A 210 3.00 -5.98 -3.81
C PHE A 210 3.77 -6.13 -2.51
N SER A 211 3.72 -5.09 -1.69
CA SER A 211 4.09 -5.24 -0.28
C SER A 211 2.90 -5.89 0.45
N PRO A 212 3.14 -6.67 1.51
CA PRO A 212 2.05 -7.24 2.30
C PRO A 212 1.09 -6.15 2.77
N LEU A 213 -0.19 -6.48 2.93
CA LEU A 213 -1.09 -5.62 3.67
C LEU A 213 -0.53 -5.44 5.08
N GLY A 214 -0.45 -4.19 5.54
CA GLY A 214 -0.21 -3.94 6.96
C GLY A 214 -1.37 -4.50 7.79
N LEU A 215 -1.12 -4.73 9.06
CA LEU A 215 -2.16 -5.12 10.00
C LEU A 215 -2.46 -3.91 10.91
N PRO A 216 -3.74 -3.69 11.29
CA PRO A 216 -4.03 -2.75 12.37
C PRO A 216 -3.24 -3.16 13.63
N PRO A 217 -2.91 -2.23 14.52
CA PRO A 217 -2.12 -2.56 15.69
C PRO A 217 -2.83 -3.62 16.54
N GLU A 218 -2.09 -4.57 17.10
CA GLU A 218 -2.56 -5.47 18.15
C GLU A 218 -1.88 -5.05 19.45
N ILE A 219 -2.68 -4.82 20.49
CA ILE A 219 -2.22 -4.43 21.82
C ILE A 219 -2.28 -5.65 22.72
N THR A 220 -1.19 -5.95 23.40
CA THR A 220 -1.18 -6.87 24.55
C THR A 220 -0.63 -6.13 25.75
N MET A 221 -1.27 -6.24 26.90
CA MET A 221 -0.78 -5.65 28.15
C MET A 221 -0.84 -6.63 29.31
N GLU A 222 -0.32 -6.20 30.46
CA GLU A 222 -0.41 -6.96 31.70
C GLU A 222 -1.86 -7.10 32.19
N LEU A 223 -2.13 -8.15 32.96
CA LEU A 223 -3.45 -8.39 33.56
C LEU A 223 -3.78 -7.32 34.60
N ASP A 224 -5.08 -7.06 34.76
CA ASP A 224 -5.68 -6.18 35.78
C ASP A 224 -4.99 -6.27 37.14
N LYS A 225 -4.87 -5.13 37.81
CA LYS A 225 -4.14 -4.99 39.07
C LYS A 225 -4.97 -4.32 40.15
N ASN A 226 -4.59 -4.64 41.39
CA ASN A 226 -4.99 -3.89 42.57
C ASN A 226 -3.76 -3.19 43.16
N ILE A 227 -3.91 -1.91 43.50
CA ILE A 227 -2.89 -1.12 44.21
C ILE A 227 -3.47 -0.58 45.52
N CYS A 228 -2.59 -0.26 46.48
CA CYS A 228 -2.99 0.45 47.67
C CYS A 228 -3.25 1.93 47.35
N ARG A 229 -4.22 2.54 48.04
CA ARG A 229 -4.46 3.98 48.03
C ARG A 229 -3.16 4.78 48.24
N GLY A 230 -3.00 5.89 47.51
CA GLY A 230 -1.80 6.72 47.52
C GLY A 230 -0.67 6.25 46.59
N ASN A 231 -0.75 5.04 46.03
CA ASN A 231 0.24 4.54 45.09
C ASN A 231 -0.12 4.87 43.64
N SER A 232 0.91 5.03 42.81
CA SER A 232 0.77 5.08 41.35
C SER A 232 1.00 3.70 40.74
N TYR A 233 0.52 3.50 39.51
CA TYR A 233 0.74 2.28 38.76
C TYR A 233 1.54 2.56 37.49
N SER A 234 2.62 1.81 37.27
CA SER A 234 3.46 1.93 36.08
C SER A 234 3.33 0.68 35.23
N PHE A 235 2.95 0.87 33.96
CA PHE A 235 2.95 -0.22 32.98
C PHE A 235 4.38 -0.63 32.64
N THR A 236 4.61 -1.92 32.46
CA THR A 236 5.93 -2.47 32.11
C THR A 236 5.87 -3.48 30.98
N LYS A 237 4.70 -4.06 30.70
CA LYS A 237 4.54 -5.17 29.74
C LYS A 237 3.63 -4.86 28.56
N VAL A 238 3.40 -3.59 28.25
CA VAL A 238 2.61 -3.21 27.07
C VAL A 238 3.42 -3.54 25.81
N GLN A 239 2.81 -4.33 24.92
CA GLN A 239 3.30 -4.70 23.61
C GLN A 239 2.31 -4.18 22.56
N VAL A 240 2.84 -3.61 21.47
CA VAL A 240 2.05 -3.17 20.32
C VAL A 240 2.76 -3.66 19.07
N ILE A 241 2.07 -4.45 18.26
CA ILE A 241 2.58 -4.97 16.98
C ILE A 241 1.63 -4.57 15.84
N PRO A 242 2.12 -4.26 14.63
CA PRO A 242 3.52 -4.12 14.25
C PRO A 242 4.16 -2.86 14.87
N ILE A 243 5.48 -2.89 15.08
CA ILE A 243 6.25 -1.73 15.61
C ILE A 243 6.68 -0.73 14.52
N THR A 244 6.54 -1.12 13.25
CA THR A 244 6.94 -0.33 12.08
C THR A 244 5.84 -0.40 11.01
N PRO A 245 5.33 0.73 10.50
CA PRO A 245 5.60 2.09 11.00
C PRO A 245 5.15 2.24 12.46
N LYS A 246 5.79 3.13 13.22
CA LYS A 246 5.51 3.29 14.65
C LYS A 246 4.05 3.74 14.82
N PRO A 247 3.19 2.96 15.51
CA PRO A 247 1.81 3.37 15.75
C PRO A 247 1.75 4.58 16.68
N ILE A 248 0.75 5.43 16.47
CA ILE A 248 0.37 6.51 17.39
C ILE A 248 -0.31 5.88 18.59
N LEU A 249 0.11 6.23 19.80
CA LEU A 249 -0.42 5.69 21.05
C LEU A 249 -1.13 6.81 21.83
N ILE A 250 -2.30 6.52 22.39
CA ILE A 250 -3.04 7.43 23.26
C ILE A 250 -3.67 6.64 24.40
N TRP A 251 -3.36 7.03 25.63
CA TRP A 251 -4.00 6.54 26.84
C TRP A 251 -5.12 7.48 27.29
N THR A 252 -6.23 6.89 27.72
CA THR A 252 -7.35 7.57 28.38
C THR A 252 -7.72 6.86 29.68
N THR A 253 -8.45 7.54 30.54
CA THR A 253 -8.91 7.01 31.83
C THR A 253 -10.40 7.32 31.99
N SER A 254 -11.15 6.40 32.61
CA SER A 254 -12.52 6.67 33.10
C SER A 254 -12.53 7.49 34.39
N GLY A 255 -11.36 7.65 35.04
CA GLY A 255 -11.17 8.41 36.26
C GLY A 255 -10.78 9.87 35.99
N THR A 256 -10.26 10.50 37.03
CA THR A 256 -9.85 11.92 37.08
C THR A 256 -8.38 12.09 37.45
N GLY A 257 -7.65 10.99 37.65
CA GLY A 257 -6.20 10.95 37.77
C GLY A 257 -5.48 11.28 36.45
N ILE A 258 -4.15 11.22 36.49
CA ILE A 258 -3.31 11.69 35.38
C ILE A 258 -2.28 10.63 34.97
N PHE A 259 -2.00 10.57 33.67
CA PHE A 259 -0.81 9.88 33.16
C PHE A 259 0.38 10.85 33.14
N ASN A 260 1.58 10.36 33.49
CA ASN A 260 2.80 11.15 33.34
C ASN A 260 3.06 11.57 31.89
N ASN A 261 2.71 10.70 30.93
CA ASN A 261 2.64 10.98 29.51
C ASN A 261 1.69 9.96 28.88
N ASN A 262 0.56 10.41 28.31
CA ASN A 262 -0.44 9.52 27.73
C ASN A 262 -0.11 9.06 26.29
N GLN A 263 1.04 9.42 25.73
CA GLN A 263 1.44 9.08 24.36
C GLN A 263 2.60 8.07 24.29
N ILE A 264 3.02 7.52 25.43
CA ILE A 264 4.09 6.51 25.50
C ILE A 264 3.54 5.11 25.76
N ARG A 265 4.33 4.10 25.38
CA ARG A 265 3.95 2.68 25.50
C ARG A 265 3.68 2.26 26.93
N ASN A 266 4.52 2.70 27.86
CA ASN A 266 4.51 2.30 29.27
C ASN A 266 4.39 3.56 30.15
N PRO A 267 3.19 4.14 30.31
CA PRO A 267 3.00 5.30 31.17
C PRO A 267 2.90 4.90 32.64
N THR A 268 2.92 5.91 33.50
CA THR A 268 2.56 5.81 34.91
C THR A 268 1.26 6.57 35.13
N TYR A 269 0.24 5.89 35.67
CA TYR A 269 -1.02 6.49 36.10
C TYR A 269 -0.96 6.83 37.59
N THR A 270 -1.29 8.07 37.92
CA THR A 270 -1.43 8.56 39.30
C THR A 270 -2.93 8.80 39.57
N PRO A 271 -3.59 7.94 40.36
CA PRO A 271 -5.00 8.12 40.70
C PRO A 271 -5.25 9.44 41.45
N SER A 272 -6.43 10.03 41.26
CA SER A 272 -6.89 11.13 42.10
C SER A 272 -7.57 10.63 43.38
N THR A 273 -7.87 11.52 44.33
CA THR A 273 -8.67 11.18 45.53
C THR A 273 -10.08 10.70 45.18
N LEU A 274 -10.65 11.16 44.07
CA LEU A 274 -11.96 10.69 43.59
C LEU A 274 -11.85 9.27 43.03
N ASP A 275 -10.78 8.97 42.28
CA ASP A 275 -10.51 7.61 41.78
C ASP A 275 -10.36 6.62 42.94
N GLU A 276 -9.61 7.02 43.97
CA GLU A 276 -9.42 6.25 45.19
C GLU A 276 -10.71 6.03 45.97
N THR A 277 -11.66 6.96 45.88
CA THR A 277 -12.99 6.86 46.53
C THR A 277 -13.92 5.95 45.73
N ASN A 278 -13.86 6.01 44.40
CA ASN A 278 -14.59 5.13 43.49
C ASN A 278 -14.05 3.68 43.51
N GLY A 279 -12.80 3.48 43.95
CA GLY A 279 -12.20 2.17 44.20
C GLY A 279 -11.73 1.42 42.96
N SER A 280 -12.00 1.95 41.76
CA SER A 280 -11.43 1.43 40.51
C SER A 280 -11.47 2.48 39.39
N VAL A 281 -10.57 2.33 38.41
CA VAL A 281 -10.57 3.07 37.15
C VAL A 281 -10.29 2.12 35.99
N ILE A 282 -10.85 2.44 34.82
CA ILE A 282 -10.52 1.78 33.55
C ILE A 282 -9.52 2.67 32.81
N LEU A 283 -8.37 2.10 32.48
CA LEU A 283 -7.32 2.73 31.69
C LEU A 283 -7.33 2.10 30.30
N THR A 284 -7.52 2.90 29.26
CA THR A 284 -7.64 2.40 27.88
C THR A 284 -6.45 2.88 27.06
N LEU A 285 -5.74 1.97 26.39
CA LEU A 285 -4.78 2.31 25.34
C LEU A 285 -5.45 2.19 23.98
N THR A 286 -5.34 3.22 23.16
CA THR A 286 -5.64 3.18 21.72
C THR A 286 -4.34 3.26 20.93
N ALA A 287 -4.16 2.37 19.96
CA ALA A 287 -3.05 2.37 19.02
C ALA A 287 -3.57 2.50 17.59
N THR A 288 -3.00 3.41 16.80
CA THR A 288 -3.43 3.70 15.42
C THR A 288 -2.23 3.71 14.46
N ASN A 289 -2.39 3.08 13.30
CA ASN A 289 -1.48 3.19 12.17
C ASN A 289 -2.27 3.47 10.87
N SER A 290 -1.60 3.43 9.72
CA SER A 290 -2.24 3.63 8.41
C SER A 290 -3.29 2.56 8.06
N ASP A 291 -3.21 1.40 8.70
CA ASP A 291 -4.03 0.22 8.41
C ASP A 291 -5.23 0.09 9.36
N GLY A 292 -5.32 0.93 10.40
CA GLY A 292 -6.46 1.01 11.30
C GLY A 292 -6.09 1.35 12.74
N SER A 293 -7.04 1.11 13.65
CA SER A 293 -6.88 1.34 15.09
C SER A 293 -7.40 0.17 15.91
N SER A 294 -6.76 -0.08 17.05
CA SER A 294 -7.26 -0.98 18.09
C SER A 294 -7.20 -0.32 19.45
N ASN A 295 -7.98 -0.84 20.39
CA ASN A 295 -7.92 -0.45 21.79
C ASN A 295 -7.93 -1.67 22.71
N THR A 296 -7.47 -1.48 23.94
CA THR A 296 -7.56 -2.50 25.00
C THR A 296 -7.67 -1.79 26.33
N ASP A 297 -8.52 -2.33 27.19
CA ASP A 297 -8.80 -1.81 28.53
C ASP A 297 -8.00 -2.55 29.61
N PHE A 298 -7.70 -1.83 30.68
CA PHE A 298 -7.08 -2.34 31.89
C PHE A 298 -7.83 -1.83 33.11
N THR A 299 -8.26 -2.73 33.98
CA THR A 299 -8.91 -2.37 35.24
C THR A 299 -7.86 -2.22 36.34
N LEU A 300 -7.75 -1.02 36.89
CA LEU A 300 -6.94 -0.74 38.07
C LEU A 300 -7.85 -0.57 39.28
N SER A 301 -7.89 -1.57 40.14
CA SER A 301 -8.55 -1.50 41.45
C SER A 301 -7.68 -0.77 42.47
N ILE A 302 -8.31 0.00 43.35
CA ILE A 302 -7.64 0.79 44.37
C ILE A 302 -8.26 0.47 45.73
N SER A 303 -7.52 -0.24 46.57
CA SER A 303 -7.97 -0.65 47.90
C SER A 303 -7.28 0.12 49.02
N THR A 304 -7.97 0.32 50.14
CA THR A 304 -7.33 0.79 51.37
C THR A 304 -6.34 -0.26 51.89
N PRO A 305 -5.22 0.15 52.51
CA PRO A 305 -4.34 -0.79 53.18
C PRO A 305 -5.09 -1.48 54.33
N PRO A 306 -4.75 -2.74 54.67
CA PRO A 306 -5.35 -3.41 55.82
C PRO A 306 -5.01 -2.65 57.11
N ASN A 307 -6.04 -2.24 57.86
CA ASN A 307 -5.86 -1.66 59.19
C ASN A 307 -5.50 -2.76 60.18
N ALA A 308 -4.25 -2.81 60.62
CA ALA A 308 -3.85 -3.59 61.78
C ALA A 308 -4.18 -2.80 63.05
N SER A 309 -5.11 -3.30 63.87
CA SER A 309 -5.36 -2.78 65.21
C SER A 309 -4.90 -3.81 66.26
N ILE A 310 -4.05 -3.36 67.18
CA ILE A 310 -3.64 -4.17 68.34
C ILE A 310 -4.79 -4.13 69.35
N LYS A 311 -5.41 -5.29 69.64
CA LYS A 311 -6.27 -5.42 70.82
C LYS A 311 -5.36 -5.46 72.04
N ASN A 312 -5.29 -4.36 72.79
CA ASN A 312 -4.71 -4.39 74.13
C ASN A 312 -5.60 -5.29 75.01
N LYS A 313 -4.97 -6.29 75.63
CA LYS A 313 -5.60 -7.25 76.55
C LYS A 313 -6.03 -6.59 77.83
#